data_AF-A0A6C1TVW5-F1
#
_entry.id   AF-A0A6C1TVW5-F1
#
_cell.length_a   1.000
_cell.length_b   1.000
_cell.length_c   1.000
_cell.angle_alpha   90.00
_cell.angle_beta   90.00
_cell.angle_gamma   90.00
#
_symmetry.space_group_name_H-M   'P 1'
#
loop_
_entity.id
_entity.type
_entity.pdbx_description
1 polymer ?
#
loop_
_entity_poly.entity_id
_entity_poly.type
_entity_poly.pdbx_seq_one_letter_code
_entity_poly.pdbx_strand_id
1 'polypeptide(L)'
;MSAPDIGYRLRFLREHVHPISKPPYSFAQIRAMLADQGVTVSDSHLRALFAGAVRNPSFSTLEALAKIFKVNLGVFSSDAEQWNEVENWIVSTSSQVNQRRLATARGLRMRQKLIAQRDTITLPAPTEGKQL
;
A
#
# COMPACT_ATOMS: atom_id res chain seq x y z
N MET A 1 -4.71 26.03 8.65
CA MET A 1 -3.61 25.20 8.09
C MET A 1 -3.54 25.48 6.59
N SER A 2 -2.36 25.72 6.03
CA SER A 2 -2.22 25.93 4.58
C SER A 2 -2.44 24.62 3.83
N ALA A 3 -3.06 24.69 2.65
CA ALA A 3 -3.26 23.53 1.80
C ALA A 3 -1.90 22.91 1.43
N PRO A 4 -1.74 21.57 1.50
CA PRO A 4 -0.48 20.94 1.16
C PRO A 4 -0.17 21.09 -0.32
N ASP A 5 1.12 21.20 -0.64
CA ASP A 5 1.59 21.26 -2.01
C ASP A 5 1.35 19.94 -2.75
N ILE A 6 1.38 20.01 -4.08
CA ILE A 6 1.10 18.87 -4.93
C ILE A 6 2.07 17.70 -4.74
N GLY A 7 3.33 17.98 -4.40
CA GLY A 7 4.33 16.98 -4.09
C GLY A 7 4.00 16.22 -2.81
N TYR A 8 3.55 16.92 -1.76
CA TYR A 8 3.01 16.26 -0.57
C TYR A 8 1.85 15.33 -0.90
N ARG A 9 0.86 15.83 -1.67
CA ARG A 9 -0.32 15.04 -2.06
C ARG A 9 0.07 13.78 -2.81
N LEU A 10 1.01 13.86 -3.75
CA LEU A 10 1.51 12.71 -4.51
C LEU A 10 2.26 11.70 -3.65
N ARG A 11 3.11 12.15 -2.72
CA ARG A 11 3.81 11.25 -1.78
C ARG A 11 2.80 10.52 -0.90
N PHE A 12 1.80 11.23 -0.39
CA PHE A 12 0.74 10.65 0.43
C PHE A 12 -0.05 9.58 -0.34
N LEU A 13 -0.48 9.88 -1.58
CA LEU A 13 -1.18 8.91 -2.43
C LEU A 13 -0.33 7.68 -2.72
N ARG A 14 0.95 7.83 -3.01
CA ARG A 14 1.85 6.69 -3.25
C ARG A 14 1.97 5.77 -2.04
N GLU A 15 2.05 6.35 -0.84
CA GLU A 15 2.20 5.60 0.40
C GLU A 15 0.90 4.90 0.81
N HIS A 16 -0.25 5.54 0.63
CA HIS A 16 -1.52 5.04 1.17
C HIS A 16 -2.46 4.40 0.14
N VAL A 17 -2.29 4.69 -1.14
CA VAL A 17 -3.16 4.23 -2.24
C VAL A 17 -2.39 3.29 -3.15
N HIS A 18 -2.28 2.04 -2.69
CA HIS A 18 -1.67 0.95 -3.44
C HIS A 18 -2.46 -0.35 -3.22
N PRO A 19 -2.37 -1.33 -4.14
CA PRO A 19 -3.07 -2.60 -3.99
C PRO A 19 -2.63 -3.30 -2.71
N ILE A 20 -3.61 -3.82 -1.97
CA ILE A 20 -3.40 -4.43 -0.66
C ILE A 20 -2.20 -5.38 -0.67
N SER A 21 -2.14 -6.30 -1.63
CA SER A 21 -1.11 -7.35 -1.72
C SER A 21 0.28 -6.88 -2.22
N LYS A 22 0.48 -5.59 -2.47
CA LYS A 22 1.72 -5.04 -3.03
C LYS A 22 2.30 -3.94 -2.15
N PRO A 23 3.62 -3.70 -2.18
CA PRO A 23 4.20 -2.53 -1.54
C PRO A 23 3.75 -1.23 -2.25
N PRO A 24 4.00 -0.05 -1.63
CA PRO A 24 3.87 1.24 -2.29
C PRO A 24 4.55 1.26 -3.65
N TYR A 25 3.97 1.96 -4.62
CA TYR A 25 4.50 1.99 -5.99
C TYR A 25 5.90 2.60 -6.03
N SER A 26 6.82 1.95 -6.74
CA SER A 26 8.14 2.52 -7.04
C SER A 26 8.04 3.59 -8.14
N PHE A 27 9.01 4.50 -8.20
CA PHE A 27 9.07 5.49 -9.28
C PHE A 27 9.13 4.83 -10.67
N ALA A 28 9.83 3.70 -10.79
CA ALA A 28 9.90 2.94 -12.03
C ALA A 28 8.52 2.39 -12.44
N GLN A 29 7.73 1.90 -11.49
CA GLN A 29 6.36 1.44 -11.74
C GLN A 29 5.45 2.58 -12.16
N ILE A 30 5.49 3.71 -11.44
CA ILE A 30 4.68 4.89 -11.79
C ILE A 30 5.03 5.37 -13.19
N ARG A 31 6.32 5.42 -13.55
CA ARG A 31 6.75 5.80 -14.90
C ARG A 31 6.24 4.84 -15.97
N ALA A 32 6.27 3.54 -15.71
CA ALA A 32 5.73 2.53 -16.63
C ALA A 32 4.21 2.69 -16.80
N MET A 33 3.47 2.94 -15.72
CA MET A 33 2.03 3.18 -15.76
C MET A 33 1.69 4.51 -16.46
N LEU A 34 2.50 5.55 -16.28
CA LEU A 34 2.33 6.81 -17.03
C LEU A 34 2.53 6.59 -18.53
N ALA A 35 3.55 5.80 -18.92
CA ALA A 35 3.81 5.47 -20.31
C ALA A 35 2.66 4.67 -20.94
N ASP A 36 2.05 3.74 -20.21
CA ASP A 36 0.83 3.01 -20.62
C ASP A 36 -0.36 3.96 -20.87
N GLN A 37 -0.44 5.05 -20.11
CA GLN A 37 -1.44 6.11 -20.31
C GLN A 37 -1.03 7.14 -21.39
N GLY A 38 0.04 6.89 -22.15
CA GLY A 38 0.54 7.78 -23.21
C GLY A 38 1.32 9.00 -22.70
N VAL A 39 1.65 9.07 -21.42
CA VAL A 39 2.40 10.18 -20.82
C VAL A 39 3.81 9.74 -20.48
N THR A 40 4.79 10.24 -21.23
CA THR A 40 6.21 9.93 -20.98
C THR A 40 6.87 11.04 -20.16
N VAL A 41 7.40 10.69 -18.99
CA VAL A 41 8.14 11.62 -18.11
C VAL A 41 9.51 11.05 -17.76
N SER A 42 10.51 11.91 -17.61
CA SER A 42 11.85 11.49 -17.15
C SER A 42 11.83 11.14 -15.65
N ASP A 43 12.74 10.27 -15.22
CA ASP A 43 12.86 9.89 -13.79
C ASP A 43 13.14 11.12 -12.91
N SER A 44 14.03 12.00 -13.38
CA SER A 44 14.36 13.26 -12.71
C SER A 44 13.14 14.18 -12.57
N HIS A 45 12.32 14.31 -13.62
CA HIS A 45 11.11 15.12 -13.57
C HIS A 45 10.05 14.53 -12.64
N LEU A 46 9.88 13.20 -12.66
CA LEU A 46 8.98 12.50 -11.74
C LEU A 46 9.41 12.68 -10.28
N ARG A 47 10.71 12.57 -9.97
CA ARG A 47 11.23 12.83 -8.62
C ARG A 47 11.03 14.29 -8.21
N ALA A 48 11.25 15.23 -9.12
CA ALA A 48 11.03 16.66 -8.85
C ALA A 48 9.55 16.98 -8.56
N LEU A 49 8.62 16.32 -9.26
CA LEU A 49 7.18 16.40 -8.98
C LEU A 49 6.85 15.91 -7.57
N PHE A 50 7.33 14.72 -7.22
CA PHE A 50 7.12 14.15 -5.88
C PHE A 50 7.84 14.92 -4.76
N ALA A 51 8.91 15.64 -5.07
CA ALA A 51 9.58 16.52 -4.12
C ALA A 51 8.86 17.86 -3.92
N GLY A 52 7.89 18.21 -4.78
CA GLY A 52 7.23 19.52 -4.77
C GLY A 52 8.07 20.64 -5.41
N ALA A 53 9.18 20.28 -6.09
CA ALA A 53 10.01 21.25 -6.81
C ALA A 53 9.32 21.77 -8.09
N VAL A 54 8.41 20.97 -8.66
CA VAL A 54 7.57 21.39 -9.79
C VAL A 54 6.24 21.90 -9.26
N ARG A 55 6.03 23.22 -9.33
CA ARG A 55 4.82 23.88 -8.85
C ARG A 55 3.61 23.70 -9.77
N ASN A 56 3.84 23.59 -11.08
CA ASN A 56 2.77 23.52 -12.07
C ASN A 56 3.01 22.37 -13.06
N PRO A 57 2.65 21.12 -12.70
CA PRO A 57 2.67 20.02 -13.66
C PRO A 57 1.69 20.23 -14.80
N SER A 58 1.94 19.56 -15.93
CA SER A 58 0.99 19.54 -17.03
C SER A 58 -0.32 18.87 -16.62
N PHE A 59 -1.44 19.36 -17.15
CA PHE A 59 -2.76 18.78 -16.92
C PHE A 59 -2.81 17.29 -17.32
N SER A 60 -2.21 16.94 -18.46
CA SER A 60 -2.11 15.55 -18.94
C SER A 60 -1.37 14.65 -17.94
N THR A 61 -0.30 15.16 -17.31
CA THR A 61 0.41 14.41 -16.27
C THR A 61 -0.45 14.20 -15.04
N LEU A 62 -1.18 15.22 -14.59
CA LEU A 62 -2.08 15.11 -13.44
C LEU A 62 -3.24 14.14 -13.70
N GLU A 63 -3.80 14.18 -14.91
CA GLU A 63 -4.87 13.27 -15.31
C GLU A 63 -4.41 11.81 -15.32
N ALA A 64 -3.24 11.54 -15.89
CA ALA A 64 -2.67 10.20 -15.87
C ALA A 64 -2.37 9.73 -14.43
N LEU A 65 -1.84 10.61 -13.57
CA LEU A 65 -1.62 10.29 -12.15
C LEU A 65 -2.94 10.01 -11.42
N ALA A 66 -3.98 10.80 -11.66
CA ALA A 66 -5.31 10.58 -11.09
C ALA A 66 -5.86 9.19 -11.44
N LYS A 67 -5.74 8.79 -12.72
CA LYS A 67 -6.15 7.46 -13.20
C LYS A 67 -5.35 6.33 -12.54
N ILE A 68 -4.03 6.49 -12.39
CA ILE A 68 -3.15 5.51 -11.74
C ILE A 68 -3.54 5.28 -10.28
N PHE A 69 -3.74 6.36 -9.53
CA PHE A 69 -4.12 6.29 -8.11
C PHE A 69 -5.63 6.11 -7.90
N LYS A 70 -6.42 6.07 -8.98
CA LYS A 70 -7.89 5.97 -8.94
C LYS A 70 -8.54 7.04 -8.05
N VAL A 71 -8.04 8.27 -8.12
CA VAL A 71 -8.56 9.44 -7.41
C VAL A 71 -9.17 10.44 -8.39
N ASN A 72 -10.03 11.34 -7.89
CA ASN A 72 -10.55 12.44 -8.69
C ASN A 72 -9.44 13.48 -8.93
N LEU A 73 -9.37 14.05 -10.14
CA LEU A 73 -8.44 15.12 -10.48
C LEU A 73 -8.56 16.33 -9.55
N GLY A 74 -9.76 16.61 -9.05
CA GLY A 74 -10.04 17.70 -8.12
C GLY A 74 -9.19 17.64 -6.84
N VAL A 75 -8.72 16.46 -6.43
CA VAL A 75 -7.84 16.27 -5.27
C VAL A 75 -6.54 17.08 -5.39
N PHE A 76 -6.06 17.33 -6.60
CA PHE A 76 -4.85 18.11 -6.82
C PHE A 76 -5.09 19.62 -6.71
N SER A 77 -6.32 20.09 -6.91
CA SER A 77 -6.73 21.49 -6.81
C SER A 77 -7.57 21.81 -5.56
N SER A 78 -7.89 20.83 -4.74
CA SER A 78 -8.68 20.99 -3.52
C SER A 78 -8.05 21.99 -2.56
N ASP A 79 -8.89 22.73 -1.83
CA ASP A 79 -8.45 23.56 -0.71
C ASP A 79 -8.03 22.70 0.50
N ALA A 80 -7.64 23.37 1.59
CA ALA A 80 -7.10 22.70 2.77
C ALA A 80 -8.15 21.84 3.49
N GLU A 81 -9.42 22.26 3.51
CA GLU A 81 -10.50 21.55 4.19
C GLU A 81 -10.89 20.29 3.40
N GLN A 82 -11.11 20.45 2.09
CA GLN A 82 -11.35 19.33 1.18
C GLN A 82 -10.21 18.30 1.20
N TRP A 83 -8.96 18.77 1.24
CA TRP A 83 -7.81 17.86 1.35
C TRP A 83 -7.85 17.07 2.65
N ASN A 84 -8.19 17.70 3.78
CA ASN A 84 -8.25 17.04 5.08
C ASN A 84 -9.33 15.94 5.11
N GLU A 85 -10.48 16.17 4.46
CA GLU A 85 -11.50 15.13 4.29
C GLU A 85 -10.99 13.93 3.49
N VAL A 86 -10.32 14.20 2.37
CA VAL A 86 -9.72 13.16 1.51
C VAL A 86 -8.64 12.40 2.27
N GLU A 87 -7.75 13.09 2.98
CA GLU A 87 -6.69 12.49 3.79
C GLU A 87 -7.28 11.58 4.88
N ASN A 88 -8.27 12.06 5.64
CA ASN A 88 -8.95 11.26 6.67
C ASN A 88 -9.68 10.05 6.08
N TRP A 89 -10.33 10.20 4.93
CA TRP A 89 -10.98 9.11 4.22
C TRP A 89 -9.97 8.06 3.75
N ILE A 90 -8.82 8.47 3.19
CA ILE A 90 -7.75 7.57 2.76
C ILE A 90 -7.16 6.85 3.98
N VAL A 91 -6.75 7.57 5.03
CA VAL A 91 -6.17 6.97 6.24
C VAL A 91 -7.14 5.98 6.88
N SER A 92 -8.42 6.32 7.03
CA SER A 92 -9.42 5.42 7.62
C SER A 92 -9.67 4.18 6.77
N THR A 93 -9.67 4.31 5.44
CA THR A 93 -9.84 3.18 4.51
C THR A 93 -8.60 2.26 4.53
N SER A 94 -7.40 2.83 4.43
CA SER A 94 -6.13 2.09 4.48
C SER A 94 -5.90 1.43 5.84
N SER A 95 -6.29 2.10 6.94
CA SER A 95 -6.20 1.56 8.30
C SER A 95 -7.12 0.37 8.52
N GLN A 96 -8.36 0.40 8.00
CA GLN A 96 -9.29 -0.73 8.08
C GLN A 96 -8.74 -1.98 7.35
N VAL A 97 -8.10 -1.78 6.20
CA VAL A 97 -7.42 -2.85 5.46
C VAL A 97 -6.25 -3.41 6.26
N ASN A 98 -5.42 -2.55 6.86
CA ASN A 98 -4.25 -2.96 7.63
C ASN A 98 -4.63 -3.66 8.96
N GLN A 99 -5.69 -3.19 9.64
CA GLN A 99 -6.23 -3.82 10.85
C GLN A 99 -6.80 -5.23 10.56
N ARG A 100 -7.51 -5.41 9.44
CA ARG A 100 -7.97 -6.74 8.98
C ARG A 100 -6.80 -7.71 8.82
N ARG A 101 -5.65 -7.26 8.30
CA ARG A 101 -4.43 -8.07 8.17
C ARG A 101 -3.86 -8.52 9.50
N LEU A 102 -3.74 -7.60 10.47
CA LEU A 102 -3.21 -7.93 11.79
C LEU A 102 -4.12 -8.90 12.56
N ALA A 103 -5.43 -8.76 12.40
CA ALA A 103 -6.41 -9.68 12.98
C ALA A 103 -6.30 -11.09 12.38
N THR A 104 -6.19 -11.22 11.04
CA THR A 104 -5.99 -12.52 10.38
C THR A 104 -4.62 -13.14 10.69
N ALA A 105 -3.56 -12.32 10.76
CA ALA A 105 -2.21 -12.80 11.09
C ALA A 105 -2.08 -13.33 12.52
N ARG A 106 -2.83 -12.77 13.49
CA ARG A 106 -2.87 -13.27 14.88
C ARG A 106 -3.62 -14.61 15.00
N GLY A 107 -4.62 -14.88 14.16
CA GLY A 107 -5.34 -16.16 14.15
C GLY A 107 -4.53 -17.35 13.61
N LEU A 108 -3.55 -17.10 12.73
CA LEU A 108 -2.76 -18.15 12.07
C LEU A 108 -1.63 -18.71 12.95
N ARG A 109 -1.01 -17.87 13.81
CA ARG A 109 0.05 -18.31 14.74
C ARG A 109 -0.45 -19.19 15.89
N MET A 110 -1.71 -19.04 16.32
CA MET A 110 -2.30 -19.89 17.35
C MET A 110 -2.56 -21.32 16.84
N ARG A 111 -2.94 -21.47 15.56
CA ARG A 111 -3.15 -22.78 14.91
C ARG A 111 -1.84 -23.52 14.61
N GLN A 112 -0.78 -22.82 14.20
CA GLN A 112 0.52 -23.47 13.97
C GLN A 112 1.10 -24.09 15.25
N LYS A 113 0.89 -23.47 16.42
CA LYS A 113 1.29 -24.05 17.71
C LYS A 113 0.48 -25.31 18.09
N LEU A 114 -0.79 -25.40 17.70
CA LEU A 114 -1.64 -26.56 18.02
C LEU A 114 -1.35 -27.79 17.14
N ILE A 115 -0.91 -27.59 15.90
CA ILE A 115 -0.54 -28.69 15.00
C ILE A 115 0.84 -29.25 15.39
N ALA A 116 1.80 -28.38 15.73
CA ALA A 116 3.15 -28.79 16.11
C ALA A 116 3.25 -29.58 17.45
N GLN A 117 2.22 -29.52 18.31
CA GLN A 117 2.19 -30.32 19.55
C GLN A 117 1.66 -31.75 19.37
N ARG A 118 0.93 -32.04 18.27
CA ARG A 118 0.31 -33.36 18.05
C ARG A 118 1.28 -34.42 17.50
N ASP A 119 2.34 -34.02 16.80
CA ASP A 119 3.31 -34.95 16.21
C ASP A 119 4.38 -35.48 17.20
N THR A 120 4.46 -34.91 18.41
CA THR A 120 5.47 -35.29 19.42
C THR A 120 5.08 -36.45 20.33
N ILE A 121 3.86 -36.99 20.23
CA ILE A 121 3.47 -38.20 20.98
C ILE A 121 3.67 -39.40 20.05
N THR A 122 4.93 -39.73 19.76
CA THR A 122 5.29 -41.06 19.26
C THR A 122 5.00 -42.06 20.37
N LEU A 123 3.97 -42.88 20.16
CA LEU A 123 3.62 -44.04 20.98
C LEU A 123 4.88 -44.91 21.17
N PRO A 124 5.27 -45.30 22.39
CA PRO A 124 6.33 -46.29 22.57
C PRO A 124 5.88 -47.63 21.96
N ALA A 125 6.77 -48.25 21.18
CA ALA A 125 6.55 -49.53 20.52
C ALA A 125 6.22 -50.65 21.53
N PRO A 126 5.41 -51.66 21.14
CA PRO A 126 5.09 -52.79 22.00
C PRO A 126 6.35 -53.64 22.24
N THR A 127 6.74 -53.79 23.51
CA THR A 127 7.84 -54.67 23.91
C THR A 127 7.39 -56.12 23.76
N GLU A 128 7.91 -56.80 22.73
CA GLU A 128 7.83 -58.25 22.58
C GLU A 128 8.53 -58.95 23.75
N GLY A 129 7.88 -59.99 24.26
CA GLY A 129 8.35 -60.77 25.41
C GLY A 129 9.56 -61.65 25.11
N LYS A 130 10.36 -61.90 26.15
CA LYS A 130 11.22 -63.07 26.23
C LYS A 130 11.36 -63.56 27.68
N GLN A 131 10.67 -64.67 27.93
CA GLN A 131 11.04 -65.86 28.71
C GLN A 131 11.74 -65.69 30.07
N LEU A 132 11.08 -66.25 31.09
CA LEU A 132 11.64 -67.25 32.03
C LEU A 132 10.55 -68.29 32.32
#